data_AF-A0A1R1FK78-F1
#
_entry.id   AF-A0A1R1FK78-F1
#
_cell.length_a   1.000
_cell.length_b   1.000
_cell.length_c   1.000
_cell.angle_alpha   90.00
_cell.angle_beta   90.00
_cell.angle_gamma   90.00
#
_symmetry.space_group_name_H-M   'P 1'
#
loop_
_entity.id
_entity.type
_entity.pdbx_description
1 polymer ?
#
loop_
_entity_poly.entity_id
_entity_poly.type
_entity_poly.pdbx_seq_one_letter_code
_entity_poly.pdbx_strand_id
1 'polypeptide(L)'
;MTKNHRINRPRGKIVAAVLTAVFISLAMGIYHYVPIDERLENTYYYSFGYTFAVGLLINLAILLFLLTPLSILVDGLLLYRKKDNTYMRLLVAIAAYVLLGFTGGIIYSIFTRNFNTFSAQTIHIIVCSLVFFTFQLVLNRSFLHSSSYR
;
A
#
# COMPACT_ATOMS: atom_id res chain seq x y z
N MET A 1 13.52 -20.55 20.21
CA MET A 1 13.66 -19.82 18.93
C MET A 1 12.39 -19.02 18.68
N THR A 2 12.50 -17.71 18.62
CA THR A 2 11.42 -16.73 18.87
C THR A 2 10.44 -16.59 17.70
N LYS A 3 9.13 -16.68 17.98
CA LYS A 3 8.01 -16.49 17.01
C LYS A 3 8.04 -15.13 16.28
N ASN A 4 8.82 -14.16 16.76
CA ASN A 4 8.93 -12.82 16.19
C ASN A 4 9.65 -12.74 14.83
N HIS A 5 10.35 -13.79 14.39
CA HIS A 5 11.10 -13.74 13.14
C HIS A 5 10.23 -13.83 11.85
N ARG A 6 8.92 -14.10 11.97
CA ARG A 6 8.04 -14.23 10.79
C ARG A 6 7.49 -12.91 10.26
N ILE A 7 7.49 -11.85 11.07
CA ILE A 7 6.93 -10.53 10.74
C ILE A 7 7.67 -9.89 9.54
N ASN A 8 8.95 -10.23 9.34
CA ASN A 8 9.81 -9.63 8.31
C ASN A 8 10.00 -10.52 7.07
N ARG A 9 9.19 -11.56 6.84
CA ARG A 9 9.41 -12.41 5.66
C ARG A 9 9.12 -11.62 4.38
N PRO A 10 10.12 -11.45 3.48
CA PRO A 10 9.98 -10.61 2.30
C PRO A 10 8.85 -11.09 1.38
N ARG A 11 8.59 -12.40 1.36
CA ARG A 11 7.51 -13.02 0.58
C ARG A 11 6.12 -12.51 0.96
N GLY A 12 5.83 -12.35 2.26
CA GLY A 12 4.51 -11.87 2.72
C GLY A 12 4.27 -10.40 2.35
N LYS A 13 5.33 -9.58 2.38
CA LYS A 13 5.28 -8.18 1.97
C LYS A 13 5.07 -8.03 0.46
N ILE A 14 5.72 -8.86 -0.36
CA ILE A 14 5.50 -8.86 -1.82
C ILE A 14 4.05 -9.22 -2.15
N VAL A 15 3.48 -10.25 -1.50
CA VAL A 15 2.07 -10.61 -1.72
C VAL A 15 1.13 -9.49 -1.28
N ALA A 16 1.39 -8.87 -0.12
CA ALA A 16 0.62 -7.70 0.33
C ALA A 16 0.72 -6.54 -0.67
N ALA A 17 1.89 -6.29 -1.24
CA ALA A 17 2.11 -5.25 -2.25
C ALA A 17 1.30 -5.54 -3.53
N VAL A 18 1.33 -6.78 -4.03
CA VAL A 18 0.56 -7.18 -5.22
C VAL A 18 -0.95 -7.02 -4.96
N LEU A 19 -1.46 -7.50 -3.83
CA LEU A 19 -2.87 -7.38 -3.48
C LEU A 19 -3.31 -5.91 -3.34
N THR A 20 -2.46 -5.07 -2.74
CA THR A 20 -2.71 -3.64 -2.61
C THR A 20 -2.74 -2.97 -3.98
N ALA A 21 -1.80 -3.30 -4.87
CA ALA A 21 -1.74 -2.75 -6.21
C ALA A 21 -3.00 -3.10 -7.00
N VAL A 22 -3.43 -4.36 -6.97
CA VAL A 22 -4.67 -4.81 -7.63
C VAL A 22 -5.87 -4.08 -7.06
N PHE A 23 -6.00 -4.01 -5.73
CA PHE A 23 -7.14 -3.39 -5.06
C PHE A 23 -7.26 -1.89 -5.40
N ILE A 24 -6.18 -1.13 -5.25
CA ILE A 24 -6.16 0.31 -5.53
C ILE A 24 -6.41 0.58 -7.01
N SER A 25 -5.85 -0.22 -7.91
CA SER A 25 -6.01 -0.03 -9.35
C SER A 25 -7.42 -0.38 -9.82
N LEU A 26 -8.05 -1.37 -9.19
CA LEU A 26 -9.46 -1.69 -9.43
C LEU A 26 -10.37 -0.58 -8.92
N ALA A 27 -10.12 -0.06 -7.72
CA ALA A 27 -10.86 1.08 -7.17
C ALA A 27 -10.74 2.33 -8.04
N MET A 28 -9.52 2.66 -8.50
CA MET A 28 -9.28 3.76 -9.43
C MET A 28 -9.92 3.53 -10.79
N GLY A 29 -9.85 2.29 -11.31
CA GLY A 29 -10.49 1.90 -12.56
C GLY A 29 -12.00 2.12 -12.50
N ILE A 30 -12.65 1.75 -11.40
CA ILE A 30 -14.09 1.97 -11.19
C ILE A 30 -14.39 3.46 -11.04
N TYR A 31 -13.61 4.18 -10.24
CA TYR A 31 -13.83 5.61 -9.98
C TYR A 31 -13.73 6.48 -11.23
N HIS A 32 -12.83 6.14 -12.16
CA HIS A 32 -12.61 6.87 -13.41
C HIS A 32 -13.35 6.28 -14.61
N TYR A 33 -14.07 5.16 -14.45
CA TYR A 33 -14.80 4.56 -15.55
C TYR A 33 -16.10 5.32 -15.81
N VAL A 34 -16.26 5.77 -17.06
CA VAL A 34 -17.50 6.38 -17.54
C VAL A 34 -18.29 5.33 -18.35
N PRO A 35 -19.51 4.97 -17.91
CA PRO A 35 -20.43 4.09 -18.64
C PRO A 35 -20.67 4.59 -20.05
N ILE A 36 -20.90 3.67 -21.00
CA ILE A 36 -20.98 4.01 -22.44
C ILE A 36 -22.14 4.97 -22.71
N ASP A 37 -23.24 4.80 -21.99
CA ASP A 37 -24.46 5.60 -22.02
C ASP A 37 -24.30 7.03 -21.50
N GLU A 38 -23.28 7.29 -20.66
CA GLU A 38 -22.98 8.61 -20.12
C GLU A 38 -21.88 9.36 -20.90
N ARG A 39 -21.38 8.76 -21.99
CA ARG A 39 -20.29 9.35 -22.79
C ARG A 39 -20.81 10.46 -23.68
N LEU A 40 -20.21 11.63 -23.55
CA LEU A 40 -20.47 12.77 -24.42
C LEU A 40 -19.84 12.54 -25.80
N GLU A 41 -20.58 12.89 -26.84
CA GLU A 41 -20.05 12.95 -28.20
C GLU A 41 -18.83 13.88 -28.26
N ASN A 42 -17.80 13.48 -29.01
CA ASN A 42 -16.52 14.19 -29.16
C ASN A 42 -15.61 14.25 -27.91
N THR A 43 -15.88 13.48 -26.86
CA THR A 43 -14.96 13.33 -25.71
C THR A 43 -14.24 11.97 -25.76
N TYR A 44 -12.91 11.98 -25.62
CA TYR A 44 -12.12 10.75 -25.62
C TYR A 44 -12.10 10.12 -24.23
N TYR A 45 -12.70 8.94 -24.09
CA TYR A 45 -12.73 8.18 -22.83
C TYR A 45 -11.78 6.99 -22.89
N TYR A 46 -10.97 6.82 -21.85
CA TYR A 46 -10.15 5.62 -21.72
C TYR A 46 -11.02 4.41 -21.36
N SER A 47 -10.64 3.23 -21.89
CA SER A 47 -11.28 1.99 -21.49
C SER A 47 -10.89 1.61 -20.06
N PHE A 48 -11.78 0.88 -19.37
CA PHE A 48 -11.50 0.36 -18.02
C PHE A 48 -10.22 -0.49 -18.00
N GLY A 49 -10.03 -1.35 -19.00
CA GLY A 49 -8.83 -2.19 -19.08
C GLY A 49 -7.54 -1.37 -19.17
N TYR A 50 -7.56 -0.25 -19.89
CA TYR A 50 -6.41 0.64 -19.99
C TYR A 50 -6.12 1.34 -18.65
N THR A 51 -7.11 1.96 -18.02
CA THR A 51 -6.93 2.65 -16.73
C THR A 51 -6.52 1.69 -15.63
N PHE A 52 -7.10 0.49 -15.60
CA PHE A 52 -6.72 -0.57 -14.68
C PHE A 52 -5.27 -1.03 -14.89
N ALA A 53 -4.87 -1.35 -16.12
CA ALA A 53 -3.53 -1.88 -16.40
C ALA A 53 -2.42 -0.85 -16.12
N VAL A 54 -2.62 0.41 -16.54
CA VAL A 54 -1.66 1.49 -16.27
C VAL A 54 -1.60 1.78 -14.76
N GLY A 55 -2.76 1.85 -14.11
CA GLY A 55 -2.84 2.00 -12.65
C GLY A 55 -2.11 0.86 -11.92
N LEU A 56 -2.31 -0.38 -12.36
CA LEU A 56 -1.66 -1.56 -11.78
C LEU A 56 -0.15 -1.45 -11.86
N LEU A 57 0.40 -1.11 -13.03
CA LEU A 57 1.84 -0.98 -13.23
C LEU A 57 2.45 0.11 -12.33
N ILE A 58 1.83 1.28 -12.28
CA ILE A 58 2.32 2.40 -11.46
C ILE A 58 2.23 2.06 -9.97
N ASN A 59 1.07 1.59 -9.50
CA ASN A 59 0.88 1.25 -8.10
C ASN A 59 1.80 0.10 -7.67
N LEU A 60 2.00 -0.90 -8.52
CA LEU A 60 2.90 -2.01 -8.25
C LEU A 60 4.35 -1.53 -8.12
N ALA A 61 4.81 -0.64 -9.00
CA ALA A 61 6.14 -0.06 -8.92
C ALA A 61 6.34 0.73 -7.61
N ILE A 62 5.37 1.60 -7.24
CA ILE A 62 5.41 2.34 -5.98
C ILE A 62 5.44 1.37 -4.79
N LEU A 63 4.60 0.34 -4.78
CA LEU A 63 4.53 -0.59 -3.67
C LEU A 63 5.79 -1.43 -3.53
N LEU A 64 6.37 -1.93 -4.62
CA LEU A 64 7.56 -2.78 -4.58
C LEU A 64 8.85 -2.01 -4.31
N PHE A 65 9.05 -0.86 -4.97
CA PHE A 65 10.32 -0.12 -4.92
C PHE A 65 10.36 0.97 -3.86
N LEU A 66 9.20 1.48 -3.41
CA LEU A 66 9.14 2.53 -2.41
C LEU A 66 8.57 2.00 -1.09
N LEU A 67 7.31 1.58 -1.05
CA LEU A 67 6.64 1.27 0.22
C LEU A 67 7.18 -0.01 0.88
N THR A 68 7.48 -1.05 0.11
CA THR A 68 8.00 -2.32 0.65
C THR A 68 9.33 -2.14 1.39
N PRO A 69 10.39 -1.56 0.80
CA PRO A 69 11.66 -1.36 1.51
C PRO A 69 11.51 -0.42 2.72
N LEU A 70 10.76 0.68 2.59
CA LEU A 70 10.51 1.58 3.73
C LEU A 70 9.77 0.86 4.87
N SER A 71 8.85 -0.05 4.55
CA SER A 71 8.07 -0.79 5.57
C SER A 71 8.94 -1.73 6.40
N ILE A 72 10.04 -2.26 5.84
CA ILE A 72 10.97 -3.11 6.58
C ILE A 72 11.67 -2.29 7.67
N LEU A 73 12.04 -1.04 7.37
CA LEU A 73 12.65 -0.12 8.34
C LEU A 73 11.66 0.25 9.45
N VAL A 74 10.43 0.60 9.08
CA VAL A 74 9.38 0.96 10.04
C VAL A 74 9.03 -0.22 10.94
N ASP A 75 8.86 -1.42 10.39
CA ASP A 75 8.56 -2.60 11.19
C ASP A 75 9.71 -2.94 12.15
N GLY A 76 10.96 -2.75 11.72
CA GLY A 76 12.13 -2.88 12.59
C GLY A 76 12.09 -1.93 13.80
N LEU A 77 11.73 -0.66 13.58
CA LEU A 77 11.55 0.33 14.65
C LEU A 77 10.40 -0.03 15.59
N LEU A 78 9.28 -0.53 15.04
CA LEU A 78 8.11 -0.95 15.82
C LEU A 78 8.41 -2.18 16.68
N LEU A 79 9.30 -3.08 16.25
CA LEU A 79 9.72 -4.26 17.01
C LEU A 79 10.58 -3.90 18.22
N TYR A 80 11.37 -2.83 18.15
CA TYR A 80 12.23 -2.39 19.26
C TYR A 80 11.42 -1.81 20.43
N ARG A 81 10.19 -1.35 20.15
CA ARG A 81 9.30 -0.75 21.14
C ARG A 81 8.49 -1.83 21.85
N LYS A 82 8.97 -2.30 23.00
CA LYS A 82 8.14 -3.09 23.93
C LYS A 82 7.01 -2.21 24.47
N LYS A 83 5.80 -2.40 23.95
CA LYS A 83 4.56 -1.87 24.56
C LYS A 83 3.70 -3.05 25.00
N ASP A 84 3.31 -3.03 26.27
CA ASP A 84 2.48 -4.08 26.87
C ASP A 84 1.01 -4.02 26.40
N ASN A 85 0.53 -2.85 25.96
CA ASN A 85 -0.83 -2.68 25.48
C ASN A 85 -0.95 -2.83 23.95
N THR A 86 -1.71 -3.85 23.52
CA THR A 86 -2.00 -4.19 22.12
C THR A 86 -2.64 -3.04 21.33
N TYR A 87 -3.58 -2.30 21.93
CA TYR A 87 -4.24 -1.18 21.26
C TYR A 87 -3.28 -0.02 21.00
N MET A 88 -2.46 0.30 22.00
CA MET A 88 -1.41 1.31 21.89
C MET A 88 -0.33 0.92 20.87
N ARG A 89 -0.06 -0.37 20.69
CA ARG A 89 0.83 -0.87 19.64
C ARG A 89 0.22 -0.68 18.24
N LEU A 90 -1.07 -0.94 18.07
CA LEU A 90 -1.78 -0.75 16.80
C LEU A 90 -1.85 0.73 16.40
N LEU A 91 -2.18 1.64 17.34
CA LEU A 91 -2.19 3.08 17.07
C LEU A 91 -0.81 3.60 16.63
N VAL A 92 0.26 3.14 17.28
CA VAL A 92 1.63 3.52 16.89
C VAL A 92 1.98 2.97 15.50
N ALA A 93 1.54 1.75 15.18
CA ALA A 93 1.76 1.19 13.85
C ALA A 93 1.03 1.99 12.77
N ILE A 94 -0.24 2.36 12.99
CA ILE A 94 -1.00 3.23 12.07
C ILE A 94 -0.27 4.56 11.87
N ALA A 95 0.12 5.23 12.96
CA ALA A 95 0.86 6.49 12.88
C ALA A 95 2.18 6.35 12.11
N ALA A 96 2.90 5.24 12.30
CA ALA A 96 4.14 4.96 11.59
C ALA A 96 3.91 4.72 10.10
N TYR A 97 2.84 4.04 9.71
CA TYR A 97 2.49 3.83 8.30
C TYR A 97 1.94 5.09 7.63
N VAL A 98 1.29 6.00 8.36
CA VAL A 98 0.96 7.34 7.87
C VAL A 98 2.24 8.15 7.60
N LEU A 99 3.19 8.14 8.54
CA LEU A 99 4.50 8.79 8.35
C LEU A 99 5.31 8.17 7.20
N LEU A 100 5.22 6.85 7.03
CA LEU A 100 5.82 6.14 5.89
C LEU A 100 5.19 6.59 4.57
N GLY A 101 3.87 6.74 4.53
CA GLY A 101 3.17 7.26 3.36
C GLY A 101 3.57 8.71 3.05
N PHE A 102 3.68 9.55 4.08
CA PHE A 102 4.11 10.94 3.93
C PHE A 102 5.55 11.06 3.40
N THR A 103 6.49 10.33 4.00
CA THR A 103 7.88 10.28 3.52
C THR A 103 7.98 9.68 2.13
N GLY A 104 7.19 8.66 1.82
CA GLY A 104 7.04 8.12 0.47
C GLY A 104 6.53 9.17 -0.53
N GLY A 105 5.55 9.98 -0.15
CA GLY A 105 5.03 11.10 -0.96
C GLY A 105 6.11 12.13 -1.31
N ILE A 106 6.95 12.50 -0.34
CA ILE A 106 8.09 13.39 -0.55
C ILE A 106 9.08 12.78 -1.55
N ILE A 107 9.48 11.52 -1.33
CA ILE A 107 10.44 10.83 -2.22
C ILE A 107 9.89 10.72 -3.64
N TYR A 108 8.63 10.34 -3.79
CA TYR A 108 7.97 10.22 -5.09
C TYR A 108 7.88 11.56 -5.82
N SER A 109 7.59 12.64 -5.10
CA SER A 109 7.48 13.98 -5.68
C SER A 109 8.84 14.52 -6.14
N ILE A 110 9.91 14.23 -5.38
CA ILE A 110 11.29 14.54 -5.80
C ILE A 110 11.64 13.77 -7.08
N PHE A 111 11.30 12.48 -7.15
CA PHE A 111 11.60 11.63 -8.29
C PHE A 111 10.85 12.06 -9.56
N THR A 112 9.57 12.42 -9.43
CA THR A 112 8.74 12.86 -10.57
C THR A 112 8.93 14.33 -10.93
N ARG A 113 9.65 15.10 -10.10
CA ARG A 113 9.85 16.56 -10.24
C ARG A 113 8.53 17.33 -10.39
N ASN A 114 7.43 16.80 -9.85
CA ASN A 114 6.09 17.38 -10.00
C ASN A 114 5.52 17.81 -8.65
N PHE A 115 5.78 19.06 -8.26
CA PHE A 115 5.29 19.62 -7.01
C PHE A 115 3.86 20.19 -7.11
N ASN A 116 3.33 20.41 -8.31
CA ASN A 116 1.98 20.96 -8.51
C ASN A 116 0.89 20.01 -8.00
N THR A 117 1.17 18.70 -8.01
CA THR A 117 0.24 17.66 -7.56
C THR A 117 0.69 16.98 -6.26
N PHE A 118 1.62 17.61 -5.54
CA PHE A 118 2.25 17.08 -4.32
C PHE A 118 1.22 16.59 -3.30
N SER A 119 0.18 17.39 -3.02
CA SER A 119 -0.84 17.06 -2.03
C SER A 119 -1.62 15.80 -2.42
N ALA A 120 -2.15 15.75 -3.64
CA ALA A 120 -2.91 14.62 -4.16
C ALA A 120 -2.05 13.33 -4.20
N GLN A 121 -0.81 13.43 -4.66
CA GLN A 121 0.11 12.28 -4.70
C GLN A 121 0.48 11.78 -3.31
N THR A 122 0.72 12.68 -2.37
CA THR A 122 1.05 12.31 -0.97
C THR A 122 -0.14 11.62 -0.31
N ILE A 123 -1.36 12.14 -0.50
CA ILE A 123 -2.58 11.49 0.00
C ILE A 123 -2.73 10.09 -0.60
N HIS A 124 -2.54 9.94 -1.92
CA HIS A 124 -2.59 8.64 -2.60
C HIS A 124 -1.59 7.64 -2.00
N ILE A 125 -0.35 8.06 -1.75
CA ILE A 125 0.69 7.20 -1.19
C ILE A 125 0.41 6.86 0.28
N ILE A 126 -0.17 7.77 1.07
CA ILE A 126 -0.65 7.49 2.42
C ILE A 126 -1.75 6.43 2.39
N VAL A 127 -2.73 6.55 1.50
CA VAL A 127 -3.80 5.56 1.34
C VAL A 127 -3.22 4.20 0.94
N CYS A 128 -2.32 4.16 -0.05
CA CYS A 128 -1.61 2.94 -0.44
C CYS A 128 -0.87 2.29 0.74
N SER A 129 -0.17 3.09 1.56
CA SER A 129 0.54 2.62 2.74
C SER A 129 -0.39 1.96 3.77
N LEU A 130 -1.56 2.55 4.02
CA LEU A 130 -2.54 2.03 4.99
C LEU A 130 -3.23 0.75 4.49
N VAL A 131 -3.60 0.71 3.20
CA VAL A 131 -4.18 -0.51 2.60
C VAL A 131 -3.15 -1.63 2.60
N PHE A 132 -1.90 -1.31 2.27
CA PHE A 132 -0.78 -2.25 2.36
C PHE A 132 -0.58 -2.80 3.77
N PHE A 133 -0.60 -1.94 4.79
CA PHE A 133 -0.55 -2.37 6.19
C PHE A 133 -1.70 -3.31 6.55
N THR A 134 -2.91 -3.01 6.08
CA THR A 134 -4.10 -3.83 6.34
C THR A 134 -3.93 -5.23 5.73
N PHE A 135 -3.48 -5.34 4.48
CA PHE A 135 -3.20 -6.63 3.86
C PHE A 135 -2.09 -7.38 4.59
N GLN A 136 -1.03 -6.70 5.05
CA GLN A 136 -0.01 -7.34 5.87
C GLN A 136 -0.58 -7.91 7.18
N LEU A 137 -1.46 -7.18 7.87
CA LEU A 137 -2.10 -7.66 9.09
C LEU A 137 -2.94 -8.92 8.84
N VAL A 138 -3.75 -8.90 7.78
CA VAL A 138 -4.61 -10.04 7.39
C VAL A 138 -3.75 -11.25 7.03
N LEU A 139 -2.76 -11.08 6.16
CA LEU A 139 -1.86 -12.16 5.75
C LEU A 139 -1.08 -12.73 6.93
N ASN A 140 -0.64 -11.88 7.86
CA ASN A 140 0.05 -12.33 9.07
C ASN A 140 -0.85 -13.16 9.98
N ARG A 141 -2.12 -12.76 10.19
CA ARG A 141 -3.08 -13.57 10.97
C ARG A 141 -3.38 -14.91 10.30
N SER A 142 -3.59 -14.92 8.98
CA SER A 142 -3.88 -16.15 8.22
C SER A 142 -2.69 -17.11 8.19
N PHE A 143 -1.45 -16.62 8.06
CA PHE A 143 -0.25 -17.46 8.13
C PHE A 143 0.04 -18.02 9.53
N LEU A 144 -0.34 -17.30 10.60
CA LEU A 144 -0.22 -17.78 11.97
C LEU A 144 -1.18 -18.96 12.22
N HIS A 145 -2.39 -18.94 11.65
CA HIS A 145 -3.34 -20.03 11.77
C HIS A 145 -2.93 -21.28 10.95
N SER A 146 -2.42 -21.09 9.73
CA SER A 146 -1.99 -22.21 8.87
C SER A 146 -0.74 -22.95 9.37
N SER A 147 0.08 -22.31 10.22
CA SER A 147 1.29 -22.93 10.79
C SER A 147 1.06 -23.68 12.09
N SER A 148 -0.11 -23.59 12.70
CA SER A 148 -0.41 -24.32 13.95
C SER A 148 -0.82 -25.77 13.70
N TYR A 149 -0.96 -26.17 12.42
CA TYR A 149 -1.35 -27.51 11.97
C TYR A 149 -0.21 -28.30 11.33
N ARG A 150 1.05 -27.94 11.60
CA ARG A 150 2.23 -28.75 11.26
C ARG A 150 3.14 -28.89 12.46
#